data_AF-A0A091M2N6-F1
#
_entry.id   AF-A0A091M2N6-F1
#
_cell.length_a   1.000
_cell.length_b   1.000
_cell.length_c   1.000
_cell.angle_alpha   90.00
_cell.angle_beta   90.00
_cell.angle_gamma   90.00
#
_symmetry.space_group_name_H-M   'P 1'
#
loop_
_entity.id
_entity.type
_entity.pdbx_description
1 polymer ?
#
loop_
_entity_poly.entity_id
_entity_poly.type
_entity_poly.pdbx_seq_one_letter_code
_entity_poly.pdbx_strand_id
1 'polypeptide(L)' 'CFTCSTCRNRLVPGDRFHYINGSLFCEHDRPTALINGHLNSLQSNPLLPDQKVN' A
#
# COMPACT_ATOMS: atom_id res chain seq x y z
N CYS A 1 8.24 14.35 -13.31
CA CYS A 1 7.31 15.22 -12.56
C CYS A 1 6.83 14.50 -11.31
N PHE A 2 6.54 15.22 -10.24
CA PHE A 2 6.02 14.62 -8.99
C PHE A 2 4.49 14.53 -9.07
N THR A 3 4.00 13.45 -9.68
CA THR A 3 2.59 13.27 -10.07
C THR A 3 2.12 11.85 -9.80
N CYS A 4 0.84 11.67 -9.46
CA CYS A 4 0.22 10.35 -9.31
C CYS A 4 0.26 9.59 -10.65
N SER A 5 0.68 8.33 -10.62
CA SER A 5 0.72 7.43 -11.77
C SER A 5 -0.68 7.05 -12.29
N THR A 6 -1.71 7.14 -11.44
CA THR A 6 -3.11 6.83 -11.79
C THR A 6 -3.84 8.06 -12.30
N CYS A 7 -4.20 9.01 -11.43
CA CYS A 7 -5.00 10.19 -11.80
C CYS A 7 -4.19 11.34 -12.42
N ARG A 8 -2.87 11.24 -12.53
CA ARG A 8 -1.96 12.28 -13.08
C ARG A 8 -1.94 13.62 -12.33
N ASN A 9 -2.65 13.75 -11.22
CA ASN A 9 -2.60 14.93 -10.36
C ASN A 9 -1.18 15.19 -9.83
N ARG A 10 -0.80 16.46 -9.71
CA ARG A 10 0.46 16.88 -9.08
C ARG A 10 0.36 16.69 -7.57
N LEU A 11 1.37 16.05 -6.99
CA LEU A 11 1.54 15.95 -5.54
C LEU A 11 2.32 17.18 -5.05
N VAL A 12 1.86 17.81 -3.97
CA VAL A 12 2.45 19.04 -3.40
C VAL A 12 2.82 18.84 -1.92
N PRO A 13 3.66 19.70 -1.31
CA PRO A 13 3.97 19.61 0.11
C PRO A 13 2.69 19.60 0.98
N GLY A 14 2.55 18.59 1.83
CA GLY A 14 1.35 18.35 2.64
C GLY A 14 0.50 17.17 2.16
N ASP A 15 0.62 16.79 0.90
CA ASP A 15 -0.08 15.62 0.37
C ASP A 15 0.49 14.32 0.94
N ARG A 16 -0.41 13.39 1.25
CA ARG A 16 -0.05 12.00 1.53
C ARG A 16 0.02 11.22 0.22
N PHE A 17 1.05 10.39 0.09
CA PHE A 17 1.26 9.59 -1.10
C PHE A 17 1.91 8.24 -0.76
N HIS A 18 1.80 7.30 -1.69
CA HIS A 18 2.46 6.00 -1.67
C HIS A 18 3.53 5.94 -2.76
N TYR A 19 4.63 5.25 -2.47
CA TYR A 19 5.69 4.98 -3.43
C TYR A 19 5.96 3.48 -3.53
N ILE A 20 5.73 2.89 -4.70
CA ILE A 20 5.78 1.44 -4.93
C ILE A 20 6.46 1.20 -6.28
N ASN A 21 7.57 0.48 -6.30
CA ASN A 21 8.32 0.11 -7.53
C ASN A 21 8.58 1.31 -8.46
N GLY A 22 8.97 2.46 -7.92
CA GLY A 22 9.23 3.65 -8.75
C GLY A 22 7.99 4.49 -9.09
N SER A 23 6.79 4.00 -8.79
CA SER A 23 5.52 4.67 -9.09
C SER A 23 4.98 5.42 -7.86
N LEU A 24 4.41 6.60 -8.10
CA LEU A 24 3.81 7.47 -7.08
C LEU A 24 2.28 7.37 -7.15
N PHE A 25 1.61 7.27 -6.01
CA PHE A 25 0.15 7.24 -5.93
C PHE A 25 -0.32 8.22 -4.87
N CYS A 26 -1.37 9.01 -5.14
CA CYS A 26 -1.98 9.83 -4.09
C CYS A 26 -2.69 8.93 -3.06
N GLU A 27 -3.07 9.49 -1.91
CA GLU A 27 -3.77 8.76 -0.84
C GLU A 27 -5.05 8.05 -1.32
N HIS A 28 -5.73 8.60 -2.33
CA HIS A 28 -6.97 8.04 -2.89
C HIS A 28 -6.73 6.88 -3.87
N ASP A 29 -5.58 6.85 -4.53
CA ASP A 29 -5.26 5.88 -5.58
C ASP A 29 -4.34 4.77 -5.07
N ARG A 30 -4.39 4.43 -3.77
CA ARG A 30 -3.58 3.38 -3.18
C ARG A 30 -3.84 2.05 -3.92
N PRO A 31 -2.85 1.47 -4.63
CA PRO A 31 -3.07 0.25 -5.36
C PRO A 31 -3.04 -0.94 -4.39
N THR A 32 -4.21 -1.30 -3.86
CA THR A 32 -4.39 -2.43 -2.95
C THR A 32 -3.93 -3.76 -3.57
N ALA A 33 -4.10 -3.91 -4.89
CA ALA A 33 -3.66 -5.10 -5.63
C ALA A 33 -2.13 -5.24 -5.76
N LEU A 34 -1.39 -4.13 -5.87
CA LEU A 34 0.08 -4.18 -5.97
C LEU A 34 0.72 -4.52 -4.62
N ILE A 35 0.09 -4.12 -3.51
CA ILE A 35 0.59 -4.41 -2.17
C ILE A 35 0.36 -5.89 -1.83
N ASN A 36 -0.78 -6.48 -2.19
CA ASN A 36 -1.08 -7.89 -1.90
C ASN A 36 -0.13 -8.87 -2.60
N GLY A 37 0.46 -8.50 -3.74
CA GLY A 37 1.49 -9.32 -4.42
C GLY A 37 2.81 -9.40 -3.65
N HIS A 38 3.19 -8.33 -2.93
CA HIS A 38 4.43 -8.28 -2.14
C HIS A 38 4.22 -8.66 -0.67
N LEU A 39 2.97 -8.66 -0.20
CA LEU A 39 2.59 -9.04 1.17
C LEU A 39 2.65 -10.55 1.41
N ASN A 40 2.49 -11.37 0.37
CA ASN A 40 2.73 -12.82 0.47
C ASN A 40 4.18 -13.16 0.90
N SER A 41 5.13 -12.23 0.77
CA SER A 41 6.51 -12.45 1.21
C SER A 41 6.81 -11.88 2.61
N LEU A 42 5.96 -11.03 3.19
CA LEU A 42 6.26 -10.34 4.46
C LEU A 42 5.14 -10.41 5.51
N GLN A 43 4.01 -11.05 5.22
CA GLN A 43 2.90 -11.22 6.17
C GLN A 43 2.53 -12.69 6.34
N SER A 44 3.53 -13.55 6.55
CA SER A 44 3.33 -14.82 7.26
C SER A 44 3.25 -14.55 8.77
N ASN A 45 2.23 -13.81 9.20
CA ASN A 45 1.74 -13.87 10.56
C ASN A 45 0.22 -13.99 10.49
N PRO A 46 -0.31 -15.21 10.33
CA PRO A 46 -1.72 -15.43 10.61
C PRO A 46 -1.90 -15.16 12.10
N LEU A 47 -2.68 -14.13 12.42
CA LEU A 47 -3.28 -13.98 13.74
C LEU A 47 -3.97 -15.32 14.07
N LEU A 48 -3.38 -16.10 14.97
CA LEU A 48 -4.01 -17.30 15.50
C LEU A 48 -5.29 -16.88 16.24
N PRO A 49 -6.45 -17.47 15.94
CA PRO A 49 -7.59 -17.36 16.84
C PRO A 49 -7.25 -18.12 18.13
N ASP A 50 -7.53 -17.47 19.25
CA ASP A 50 -7.44 -17.94 20.63
C ASP A 50 -7.81 -19.44 20.76
N GLN A 51 -6.82 -20.31 20.91
CA GLN A 51 -7.07 -21.73 21.18
C GLN A 51 -7.24 -21.90 22.69
N LYS A 52 -8.50 -22.01 23.10
CA LYS A 52 -8.96 -22.45 24.41
C LYS A 52 -8.07 -23.57 24.97
N VAL A 53 -7.34 -23.27 26.05
CA VAL A 53 -6.64 -24.26 26.87
C VAL A 53 -7.65 -24.92 27.82
N ASN A 54 -7.47 -26.24 27.96
CA ASN A 54 -8.30 -27.24 28.62
C ASN A 54 -8.86 -26.86 30.00
#